data_AF-A0A379XRK3-F1
#
_entry.id   AF-A0A379XRK3-F1
#
_cell.length_a   1.000
_cell.length_b   1.000
_cell.length_c   1.000
_cell.angle_alpha   90.00
_cell.angle_beta   90.00
_cell.angle_gamma   90.00
#
_symmetry.space_group_name_H-M   'P 1'
#
loop_
_entity.id
_entity.type
_entity.pdbx_description
1 polymer ?
#
loop_
_entity_poly.entity_id
_entity_poly.type
_entity_poly.pdbx_seq_one_letter_code
_entity_poly.pdbx_strand_id
1 'polypeptide(L)' 'MSLLAMLEQSVRENGGLIVSCQPVLGSPMDKPEIVAAMAQAAVSAGAVAVRIEGIENLRAVRPHLSVPIIGIIKT' A
#
# COMPACT_ATOMS: atom_id res chain seq x y z
N MET A 1 -15.30 0.00 15.10
CA MET A 1 -15.12 1.37 14.55
C MET A 1 -15.12 1.29 13.04
N SER A 2 -15.52 2.34 12.33
CA SER A 2 -15.44 2.37 10.86
C SER A 2 -13.98 2.46 10.40
N LEU A 3 -13.71 2.01 9.17
CA LEU A 3 -12.40 2.16 8.54
C LEU A 3 -11.91 3.61 8.54
N LEU A 4 -12.82 4.55 8.29
CA LEU A 4 -12.51 5.98 8.24
C LEU A 4 -12.05 6.49 9.61
N ALA A 5 -12.77 6.15 10.68
CA ALA A 5 -12.39 6.57 12.04
C ALA A 5 -11.01 6.01 12.46
N MET A 6 -10.70 4.76 12.07
CA MET A 6 -9.38 4.16 12.34
C MET A 6 -8.26 4.88 11.58
N LEU A 7 -8.49 5.21 10.31
CA LEU A 7 -7.51 5.92 9.50
C LEU A 7 -7.28 7.35 10.00
N GLU A 8 -8.34 8.08 10.37
CA GLU A 8 -8.23 9.40 11.01
C GLU A 8 -7.39 9.36 12.28
N GLN A 9 -7.57 8.32 13.13
CA GLN A 9 -6.75 8.14 14.32
C GLN A 9 -5.28 7.88 13.96
N SER A 10 -5.03 6.96 13.02
CA SER A 10 -3.67 6.64 12.58
C SER A 10 -2.95 7.86 11.99
N VAL A 11 -3.67 8.72 11.26
CA VAL A 11 -3.11 9.97 10.70
C VAL A 11 -2.71 10.94 11.80
N ARG A 12 -3.51 11.05 12.88
CA ARG A 12 -3.18 11.91 14.03
C ARG A 12 -1.94 11.42 14.79
N GLU A 13 -1.77 10.11 14.94
CA GLU A 13 -0.69 9.51 15.73
C GLU A 13 0.63 9.36 14.96
N ASN A 14 0.54 8.97 13.68
CA ASN A 14 1.70 8.56 12.88
C ASN A 14 2.03 9.53 11.73
N GLY A 15 1.22 10.59 11.56
CA GLY A 15 1.26 11.46 10.38
C GLY A 15 0.46 10.88 9.21
N GLY A 16 0.26 11.69 8.16
CA GLY A 16 -0.66 11.37 7.05
C GLY A 16 -0.01 10.73 5.81
N LEU A 17 1.12 10.03 5.96
CA LEU A 17 1.85 9.50 4.79
C LEU A 17 1.13 8.29 4.17
N ILE A 18 0.78 8.40 2.89
CA ILE A 18 0.30 7.30 2.06
C ILE A 18 1.32 7.05 0.95
N VAL A 19 1.80 5.80 0.82
CA VAL A 19 2.83 5.46 -0.17
C VAL A 19 2.22 4.73 -1.36
N SER A 20 2.47 5.25 -2.56
CA SER A 20 2.06 4.61 -3.82
C SER A 20 3.15 3.66 -4.30
N CYS A 21 2.95 2.34 -4.13
CA CYS A 21 3.93 1.32 -4.49
C CYS A 21 3.73 0.88 -5.95
N GLN A 22 4.13 1.76 -6.88
CA GLN A 22 3.95 1.56 -8.32
C GLN A 22 5.32 1.70 -9.01
N PRO A 23 6.03 0.59 -9.27
CA PRO A 23 7.30 0.62 -9.99
C PRO A 23 7.08 1.09 -11.44
N VAL A 24 8.20 1.44 -12.10
CA VAL A 24 8.18 1.71 -13.54
C VAL A 24 7.84 0.41 -14.26
N LEU A 25 6.87 0.44 -15.18
CA LEU A 25 6.44 -0.73 -15.95
C LEU A 25 7.64 -1.39 -16.66
N GLY A 26 7.81 -2.71 -16.48
CA GLY A 26 8.92 -3.49 -17.05
C GLY A 26 10.28 -3.29 -16.34
N SER A 27 10.33 -2.52 -15.26
CA SER A 27 11.52 -2.42 -14.39
C SER A 27 11.86 -3.77 -13.74
N PRO A 28 13.11 -4.02 -13.35
CA PRO A 28 13.46 -5.14 -12.46
C PRO A 28 12.62 -5.19 -11.17
N MET A 29 12.09 -4.05 -10.73
CA MET A 29 11.22 -3.88 -9.56
C MET A 29 9.74 -4.19 -9.84
N ASP A 30 9.33 -4.31 -11.11
CA ASP A 30 7.96 -4.52 -11.54
C ASP A 30 7.55 -5.99 -11.43
N LYS A 31 7.50 -6.46 -10.18
CA LYS A 31 7.11 -7.81 -9.83
C LYS A 31 6.19 -7.80 -8.62
N PRO A 32 5.10 -8.58 -8.59
CA PRO A 32 4.15 -8.57 -7.49
C PRO A 32 4.78 -8.78 -6.10
N GLU A 33 5.78 -9.65 -5.99
CA GLU A 33 6.52 -9.91 -4.76
C GLU A 33 7.36 -8.71 -4.29
N ILE A 34 7.91 -7.92 -5.22
CA ILE A 34 8.66 -6.71 -4.89
C ILE A 34 7.70 -5.59 -4.49
N VAL A 35 6.56 -5.45 -5.17
CA VAL A 35 5.52 -4.50 -4.78
C VAL A 35 5.00 -4.81 -3.37
N ALA A 36 4.79 -6.09 -3.04
CA ALA A 36 4.43 -6.52 -1.70
C ALA A 36 5.52 -6.20 -0.66
N ALA A 37 6.81 -6.39 -0.99
CA ALA A 37 7.92 -6.03 -0.12
C ALA A 37 8.02 -4.50 0.11
N MET A 38 7.87 -3.71 -0.96
CA MET A 38 7.85 -2.24 -0.87
C MET A 38 6.71 -1.75 0.03
N ALA A 39 5.52 -2.33 -0.12
CA ALA A 39 4.35 -1.93 0.66
C ALA A 39 4.52 -2.29 2.16
N GLN A 40 5.07 -3.48 2.46
CA GLN A 40 5.42 -3.85 3.85
C GLN A 40 6.47 -2.91 4.43
N ALA A 41 7.51 -2.59 3.68
CA ALA A 41 8.56 -1.65 4.11
C ALA A 41 7.97 -0.26 4.41
N ALA A 42 7.12 0.27 3.52
CA ALA A 42 6.46 1.55 3.70
C ALA A 42 5.61 1.60 4.98
N VAL A 43 4.82 0.55 5.22
CA VAL A 43 3.97 0.44 6.41
C VAL A 43 4.81 0.33 7.69
N SER A 44 5.88 -0.47 7.67
CA SER A 44 6.80 -0.59 8.82
C SER A 44 7.50 0.73 9.15
N ALA A 45 7.63 1.64 8.17
CA ALA A 45 8.22 2.96 8.32
C ALA A 45 7.19 4.09 8.60
N GLY A 46 5.92 3.75 8.87
CA GLY A 46 4.90 4.71 9.29
C GLY A 46 3.90 5.14 8.22
N ALA A 47 3.87 4.50 7.05
CA ALA A 47 2.78 4.75 6.10
C ALA A 47 1.44 4.25 6.66
N VAL A 48 0.45 5.15 6.74
CA VAL A 48 -0.88 4.84 7.29
C VAL A 48 -1.78 4.09 6.30
N ALA A 49 -1.42 4.11 5.02
CA ALA A 49 -2.04 3.35 3.95
C ALA A 49 -1.09 3.22 2.76
N VAL A 50 -1.41 2.32 1.82
CA VAL A 50 -0.69 2.18 0.55
C VAL A 50 -1.63 2.27 -0.64
N ARG A 51 -1.12 2.73 -1.78
CA ARG A 51 -1.83 2.68 -3.07
C ARG A 51 -1.18 1.65 -3.98
N ILE A 52 -1.98 0.69 -4.47
CA ILE A 52 -1.53 -0.43 -5.30
C ILE A 52 -2.28 -0.40 -6.63
N GLU A 53 -1.53 -0.61 -7.71
CA GLU A 53 -2.06 -0.71 -9.08
C GLU A 53 -2.04 -2.17 -9.53
N GLY A 54 -3.11 -2.62 -10.18
CA GLY A 54 -3.19 -3.94 -10.79
C GLY A 54 -3.68 -5.03 -9.84
N ILE A 55 -4.45 -5.98 -10.39
CA ILE A 55 -5.06 -7.07 -9.61
C ILE A 55 -4.01 -8.04 -9.06
N GLU A 56 -2.97 -8.34 -9.84
CA GLU A 56 -1.91 -9.27 -9.43
C GLU A 56 -1.10 -8.70 -8.25
N ASN A 57 -0.67 -7.45 -8.35
CA ASN A 57 -0.01 -6.73 -7.27
C ASN A 57 -0.91 -6.64 -6.03
N LEU A 58 -2.20 -6.32 -6.20
CA LEU A 58 -3.14 -6.24 -5.08
C LEU A 58 -3.31 -7.58 -4.37
N ARG A 59 -3.42 -8.69 -5.11
CA ARG A 59 -3.49 -10.04 -4.55
C ARG A 59 -2.22 -10.43 -3.82
N ALA A 60 -1.05 -10.05 -4.34
CA ALA A 60 0.22 -10.29 -3.68
C ALA A 60 0.37 -9.48 -2.38
N VAL A 61 -0.09 -8.22 -2.35
CA VAL A 61 0.07 -7.32 -1.20
C VAL A 61 -0.92 -7.63 -0.08
N ARG A 62 -2.20 -7.91 -0.39
CA ARG A 62 -3.30 -7.98 0.58
C ARG A 62 -3.06 -8.94 1.76
N PRO A 63 -2.49 -10.14 1.59
CA PRO A 63 -2.25 -11.07 2.70
C PRO A 63 -1.22 -10.56 3.73
N HIS A 64 -0.37 -9.61 3.37
CA HIS A 64 0.76 -9.17 4.20
C HIS A 64 0.53 -7.85 4.93
N LEU A 65 -0.54 -7.13 4.62
CA LEU A 65 -0.82 -5.82 5.20
C LEU A 65 -2.11 -5.81 6.01
N SER A 66 -2.08 -5.11 7.15
CA SER A 66 -3.26 -4.79 7.97
C SER A 66 -3.81 -3.38 7.71
N VAL A 67 -3.00 -2.48 7.15
CA VAL A 67 -3.41 -1.10 6.82
C VAL A 67 -4.39 -1.06 5.63
N PRO A 68 -5.12 0.05 5.44
CA PRO A 68 -5.95 0.26 4.26
C PRO A 68 -5.12 0.24 2.95
N ILE A 69 -5.72 -0.31 1.89
CA ILE A 69 -5.16 -0.32 0.54
C ILE A 69 -6.09 0.45 -0.39
N ILE A 70 -5.53 1.45 -1.08
CA ILE A 70 -6.20 2.18 -2.16
C ILE A 70 -5.86 1.47 -3.48
N GLY A 71 -6.77 0.62 -3.95
CA GLY A 71 -6.60 -0.13 -5.21
C GLY A 71 -6.98 0.70 -6.43
N ILE A 72 -6.21 0.60 -7.51
CA ILE A 72 -6.54 1.18 -8.81
C ILE A 72 -6.23 0.18 -9.95
N ILE A 73 -6.80 0.45 -11.13
CA ILE A 73 -6.38 -0.15 -12.42
C ILE A 73 -6.13 1.04 -13.36
N LYS A 74 -4.96 1.10 -14.00
CA LYS A 74 -4.69 2.12 -15.01
C LYS A 74 -5.12 1.62 -16.39
N THR A 75 -5.78 2.49 -17.16
CA THR A 75 -6.16 2.29 -18.56
C THR A 75 -5.05 2.72 -19.50
#